data_AF-A0A242NYS6-F1
#
_entry.id   AF-A0A242NYS6-F1
#
_cell.length_a   1.000
_cell.length_b   1.000
_cell.length_c   1.000
_cell.angle_alpha   90.00
_cell.angle_beta   90.00
_cell.angle_gamma   90.00
#
_symmetry.space_group_name_H-M   'P 1'
#
loop_
_entity.id
_entity.type
_entity.pdbx_description
1 polymer ?
#
loop_
_entity_poly.entity_id
_entity_poly.type
_entity_poly.pdbx_seq_one_letter_code
_entity_poly.pdbx_strand_id
1 'polypeptide(L)'
;MTVEKLRYWLSFIIASVAVFFFINQFDLFDKKNIEKQLVTMSKEINKNTPYQLDQFTILDSTMAYKNTIVYKMTIFNINFEDLEMGFVENKLFLTVRNLLCTEESTKKAINKGAIFKYMYNEENNKYLFSFTIDSKDCLEMLKDESK
;
A
#
# COMPACT_ATOMS: atom_id res chain seq x y z
N MET A 1 -17.76 -14.14 -17.90
CA MET A 1 -17.35 -13.04 -17.01
C MET A 1 -16.64 -12.00 -17.88
N THR A 2 -17.09 -10.75 -17.92
CA THR A 2 -16.51 -9.72 -18.81
C THR A 2 -15.18 -9.19 -18.25
N VAL A 3 -14.25 -8.79 -19.13
CA VAL A 3 -12.91 -8.26 -18.75
C VAL A 3 -13.01 -7.10 -17.77
N GLU A 4 -14.02 -6.24 -17.92
CA GLU A 4 -14.30 -5.16 -16.97
C GLU A 4 -14.61 -5.68 -15.57
N LYS A 5 -15.52 -6.67 -15.44
CA LYS A 5 -15.84 -7.26 -14.14
C LYS A 5 -14.59 -7.90 -13.53
N LEU A 6 -13.77 -8.57 -14.32
CA LEU A 6 -12.50 -9.12 -13.85
C LEU A 6 -11.58 -8.02 -13.28
N ARG A 7 -11.39 -6.90 -14.01
CA ARG A 7 -10.62 -5.73 -13.56
C ARG A 7 -11.11 -5.17 -12.21
N TYR A 8 -12.43 -5.01 -12.04
CA TYR A 8 -12.99 -4.49 -10.78
C TYR A 8 -12.79 -5.47 -9.60
N TRP A 9 -12.97 -6.77 -9.82
CA TRP A 9 -12.80 -7.77 -8.75
C TRP A 9 -11.34 -7.93 -8.33
N LEU A 10 -10.41 -7.98 -9.30
CA LEU A 10 -8.97 -8.10 -9.06
C LEU A 10 -8.43 -6.97 -8.17
N SER A 11 -8.72 -5.72 -8.52
CA SER A 11 -8.20 -4.59 -7.76
C SER A 11 -8.75 -4.51 -6.33
N PHE A 12 -9.98 -4.99 -6.09
CA PHE A 12 -10.60 -4.94 -4.77
C PHE A 12 -9.99 -5.97 -3.82
N ILE A 13 -9.74 -7.19 -4.33
CA ILE A 13 -9.09 -8.27 -3.59
C ILE A 13 -7.67 -7.87 -3.20
N ILE A 14 -6.87 -7.39 -4.17
CA ILE A 14 -5.49 -6.97 -3.95
C ILE A 14 -5.39 -5.91 -2.85
N ALA A 15 -6.23 -4.88 -2.95
CA ALA A 15 -6.21 -3.78 -2.01
C ALA A 15 -6.56 -4.24 -0.58
N SER A 16 -7.61 -5.04 -0.42
CA SER A 16 -8.09 -5.46 0.91
C SER A 16 -7.08 -6.31 1.67
N VAL A 17 -6.43 -7.28 1.00
CA VAL A 17 -5.51 -8.19 1.68
C VAL A 17 -4.19 -7.53 1.98
N ALA A 18 -3.65 -6.75 1.03
CA ALA A 18 -2.39 -6.03 1.24
C ALA A 18 -2.43 -5.18 2.51
N VAL A 19 -3.47 -4.36 2.68
CA VAL A 19 -3.50 -3.42 3.79
C VAL A 19 -4.00 -4.00 5.12
N PHE A 20 -4.78 -5.11 5.14
CA PHE A 20 -5.02 -5.87 6.38
C PHE A 20 -3.73 -6.41 7.00
N PHE A 21 -2.80 -6.92 6.19
CA PHE A 21 -1.50 -7.38 6.68
C PHE A 21 -0.66 -6.25 7.28
N PHE A 22 -0.76 -5.03 6.73
CA PHE A 22 0.07 -3.91 7.18
C PHE A 22 -0.43 -3.30 8.49
N ILE A 23 -1.73 -3.17 8.74
CA ILE A 23 -2.27 -2.60 10.00
C ILE A 23 -1.83 -3.40 11.23
N ASN A 24 -1.82 -4.73 11.13
CA ASN A 24 -1.45 -5.63 12.23
C ASN A 24 0.02 -5.47 12.69
N GLN A 25 0.86 -4.77 11.92
CA GLN A 25 2.27 -4.52 12.25
C GLN A 25 2.48 -3.20 13.06
N PHE A 26 1.41 -2.43 13.34
CA PHE A 26 1.50 -1.06 13.87
C PHE A 26 1.37 -0.92 15.40
N ASP A 27 1.43 -1.99 16.19
CA ASP A 27 1.25 -1.91 17.66
C ASP A 27 2.40 -1.21 18.44
N LEU A 28 3.37 -0.58 17.76
CA LEU A 28 4.63 -0.11 18.34
C LEU A 28 4.94 1.39 18.14
N PHE A 29 3.96 2.21 17.76
CA PHE A 29 4.19 3.64 17.48
C PHE A 29 4.14 4.53 18.74
N ASP A 30 5.19 4.45 19.57
CA ASP A 30 5.42 5.42 20.65
C ASP A 30 5.95 6.78 20.10
N LYS A 31 6.06 7.80 20.94
CA LYS A 31 6.29 9.22 20.61
C LYS A 31 7.67 9.57 20.00
N LYS A 32 8.63 8.65 19.91
CA LYS A 32 10.01 8.99 19.49
C LYS A 32 10.45 8.36 18.16
N ASN A 33 10.81 9.28 17.25
CA ASN A 33 11.49 9.11 15.95
C ASN A 33 10.81 8.14 14.97
N ILE A 34 9.95 8.71 14.12
CA ILE A 34 9.22 7.98 13.07
C ILE A 34 10.16 7.24 12.11
N GLU A 35 11.32 7.80 11.78
CA GLU A 35 12.30 7.15 10.90
C GLU A 35 12.79 5.84 11.49
N LYS A 36 13.17 5.83 12.78
CA LYS A 36 13.62 4.61 13.46
C LYS A 36 12.51 3.56 13.50
N GLN A 37 11.26 3.99 13.68
CA GLN A 37 10.10 3.09 13.70
C GLN A 37 9.86 2.46 12.34
N LEU A 38 9.90 3.24 11.25
CA LEU A 38 9.75 2.73 9.89
C LEU A 38 10.89 1.76 9.53
N VAL A 39 12.12 2.03 9.97
CA VAL A 39 13.26 1.10 9.80
C VAL A 39 13.03 -0.21 10.53
N THR A 40 12.57 -0.18 11.79
CA THR A 40 12.24 -1.40 12.55
C THR A 40 11.10 -2.16 11.87
N MET A 41 10.03 -1.47 11.50
CA MET A 41 8.88 -2.06 10.81
C MET A 41 9.30 -2.73 9.49
N SER A 42 10.13 -2.06 8.70
CA SER A 42 10.64 -2.64 7.45
C SER A 42 11.46 -3.91 7.71
N LYS A 43 12.31 -3.93 8.76
CA LYS A 43 13.06 -5.12 9.15
C LYS A 43 12.14 -6.27 9.59
N GLU A 44 11.12 -5.98 10.39
CA GLU A 44 10.17 -7.00 10.86
C GLU A 44 9.36 -7.60 9.72
N ILE A 45 8.83 -6.76 8.81
CA ILE A 45 8.12 -7.23 7.63
C ILE A 45 9.04 -8.12 6.78
N ASN A 46 10.28 -7.68 6.55
CA ASN A 46 11.23 -8.40 5.70
C ASN A 46 11.66 -9.77 6.26
N LYS A 47 11.38 -10.09 7.53
CA LYS A 47 11.62 -11.46 8.05
C LYS A 47 10.75 -12.51 7.36
N ASN A 48 9.61 -12.10 6.82
CA ASN A 48 8.64 -12.98 6.19
C ASN A 48 8.53 -12.77 4.67
N THR A 49 9.28 -11.83 4.08
CA THR A 49 9.26 -11.59 2.63
C THR A 49 10.27 -12.46 1.87
N PRO A 50 10.00 -12.85 0.61
CA PRO A 50 8.80 -12.52 -0.15
C PRO A 50 7.56 -13.27 0.38
N TYR A 51 6.43 -12.59 0.45
CA TYR A 51 5.16 -13.15 0.91
C TYR A 51 4.03 -12.81 -0.04
N GLN A 52 3.22 -13.81 -0.38
CA GLN A 52 2.07 -13.63 -1.27
C GLN A 52 0.91 -12.99 -0.50
N LEU A 53 0.57 -11.75 -0.85
CA LEU A 53 -0.55 -11.03 -0.22
C LEU A 53 -1.87 -11.60 -0.71
N ASP A 54 -1.99 -11.85 -2.01
CA ASP A 54 -3.22 -12.34 -2.62
C ASP A 54 -2.91 -13.16 -3.89
N GLN A 55 -3.93 -13.48 -4.69
CA GLN A 55 -3.79 -14.29 -5.90
C GLN A 55 -2.95 -13.65 -7.03
N PHE A 56 -2.68 -12.35 -6.95
CA PHE A 56 -2.06 -11.53 -7.99
C PHE A 56 -0.91 -10.67 -7.49
N THR A 57 -0.73 -10.52 -6.17
CA THR A 57 0.30 -9.63 -5.60
C THR A 57 1.20 -10.35 -4.61
N ILE A 58 2.50 -10.20 -4.81
CA ILE A 58 3.55 -10.59 -3.86
C ILE A 58 4.14 -9.33 -3.27
N LEU A 59 4.29 -9.29 -1.94
CA LEU A 59 5.16 -8.34 -1.27
C LEU A 59 6.60 -8.88 -1.34
N ASP A 60 7.43 -8.29 -2.18
CA ASP A 60 8.81 -8.74 -2.39
C ASP A 60 9.69 -8.34 -1.22
N SER A 61 9.56 -7.10 -0.77
CA SER A 61 10.33 -6.52 0.32
C SER A 61 9.78 -5.14 0.69
N THR A 62 10.28 -4.63 1.80
CA THR A 62 10.12 -3.23 2.20
C THR A 62 11.47 -2.57 2.38
N MET A 63 11.49 -1.25 2.26
CA MET A 63 12.65 -0.42 2.61
C MET A 63 12.15 0.82 3.32
N ALA A 64 12.82 1.25 4.38
CA ALA A 64 12.56 2.53 5.02
C ALA A 64 13.74 3.48 4.85
N TYR A 65 13.43 4.74 4.55
CA TYR A 65 14.41 5.81 4.46
C TYR A 65 13.77 7.14 4.89
N LYS A 66 14.41 7.86 5.82
CA LYS A 66 13.82 9.04 6.47
C LYS A 66 12.42 8.71 7.01
N ASN A 67 11.43 9.52 6.68
CA ASN A 67 10.05 9.33 7.07
C ASN A 67 9.23 8.50 6.07
N THR A 68 9.86 7.80 5.12
CA THR A 68 9.17 7.01 4.10
C THR A 68 9.44 5.53 4.27
N ILE A 69 8.38 4.72 4.25
CA ILE A 69 8.46 3.28 4.02
C ILE A 69 7.95 2.96 2.61
N VAL A 70 8.74 2.18 1.86
CA VAL A 70 8.47 1.75 0.50
C VAL A 70 8.15 0.26 0.52
N TYR A 71 6.96 -0.10 0.08
CA TYR A 71 6.55 -1.48 -0.19
C TYR A 71 6.83 -1.79 -1.65
N LYS A 72 7.72 -2.76 -1.90
CA LYS A 72 7.99 -3.27 -3.24
C LYS A 72 7.12 -4.48 -3.48
N MET A 73 6.29 -4.41 -4.50
CA MET A 73 5.30 -5.41 -4.81
C MET A 73 5.46 -5.87 -6.26
N THR A 74 5.25 -7.15 -6.49
CA THR A 74 5.17 -7.75 -7.81
C THR A 74 3.73 -8.15 -8.09
N ILE A 75 3.19 -7.66 -9.21
CA ILE A 75 1.94 -8.12 -9.78
C ILE A 75 2.26 -9.23 -10.78
N PHE A 76 1.61 -10.37 -10.60
CA PHE A 76 1.86 -11.59 -11.36
C PHE A 76 0.54 -12.19 -11.87
N ASN A 77 0.62 -13.11 -12.84
CA ASN A 77 -0.56 -13.77 -13.45
C ASN A 77 -1.60 -12.82 -14.06
N ILE A 78 -1.18 -11.67 -14.57
CA ILE A 78 -2.05 -10.68 -15.20
C ILE A 78 -1.54 -10.36 -16.62
N ASN A 79 -2.46 -10.36 -17.60
CA ASN A 79 -2.17 -9.78 -18.91
C ASN A 79 -2.40 -8.27 -18.85
N PHE A 80 -1.33 -7.48 -18.90
CA PHE A 80 -1.38 -6.03 -18.80
C PHE A 80 -1.83 -5.33 -20.08
N GLU A 81 -1.86 -6.01 -21.24
CA GLU A 81 -2.22 -5.40 -22.52
C GLU A 81 -3.67 -4.89 -22.57
N ASP A 82 -4.56 -5.48 -21.77
CA ASP A 82 -5.99 -5.13 -21.70
C ASP A 82 -6.35 -4.29 -20.45
N LEU A 83 -5.37 -3.91 -19.64
CA LEU A 83 -5.59 -3.21 -18.36
C LEU A 83 -5.25 -1.73 -18.45
N GLU A 84 -6.26 -0.91 -18.17
CA GLU A 84 -6.08 0.52 -17.94
C GLU A 84 -5.39 0.74 -16.58
N MET A 85 -4.06 0.79 -16.60
CA MET A 85 -3.24 0.86 -15.38
C MET A 85 -3.57 2.06 -14.49
N GLY A 86 -3.98 3.19 -15.06
CA GLY A 86 -4.42 4.37 -14.30
C GLY A 86 -5.69 4.10 -13.48
N PHE A 87 -6.61 3.26 -13.97
CA PHE A 87 -7.79 2.85 -13.21
C PHE A 87 -7.40 1.96 -12.02
N VAL A 88 -6.48 1.01 -12.24
CA VAL A 88 -5.99 0.10 -11.20
C VAL A 88 -5.24 0.87 -10.12
N GLU A 89 -4.33 1.76 -10.52
CA GLU A 89 -3.58 2.64 -9.63
C GLU A 89 -4.52 3.48 -8.77
N ASN A 90 -5.47 4.20 -9.38
CA ASN A 90 -6.40 5.07 -8.65
C ASN A 90 -7.24 4.28 -7.63
N LYS A 91 -7.72 3.09 -8.01
CA LYS A 91 -8.53 2.28 -7.11
C LYS A 91 -7.73 1.70 -5.94
N LEU A 92 -6.48 1.29 -6.18
CA LEU A 92 -5.56 0.86 -5.12
C LEU A 92 -5.24 2.03 -4.20
N PHE A 93 -4.91 3.20 -4.75
CA PHE A 93 -4.67 4.42 -3.99
C PHE A 93 -5.85 4.74 -3.07
N LEU A 94 -7.07 4.82 -3.59
CA LEU A 94 -8.26 5.15 -2.79
C LEU A 94 -8.50 4.15 -1.66
N THR A 95 -8.31 2.86 -1.94
CA THR A 95 -8.54 1.79 -0.95
C THR A 95 -7.49 1.81 0.15
N VAL A 96 -6.21 1.91 -0.22
CA VAL A 96 -5.11 1.97 0.76
C VAL A 96 -5.17 3.28 1.54
N ARG A 97 -5.50 4.41 0.89
CA ARG A 97 -5.71 5.71 1.55
C ARG A 97 -6.79 5.60 2.61
N ASN A 98 -7.97 5.10 2.24
CA ASN A 98 -9.06 4.93 3.18
C ASN A 98 -8.61 4.15 4.41
N LEU A 99 -7.95 3.01 4.19
CA LEU A 99 -7.56 2.15 5.30
C LEU A 99 -6.46 2.76 6.18
N LEU A 100 -5.41 3.36 5.60
CA LEU A 100 -4.35 4.00 6.38
C LEU A 100 -4.85 5.23 7.17
N CYS A 101 -5.83 5.95 6.64
CA CYS A 101 -6.35 7.18 7.24
C CYS A 101 -7.46 6.95 8.28
N THR A 102 -8.12 5.78 8.28
CA THR A 102 -9.14 5.41 9.27
C THR A 102 -8.57 4.58 10.43
N GLU A 103 -7.61 3.69 10.16
CA GLU A 103 -7.00 2.84 11.17
C GLU A 103 -6.14 3.63 12.16
N GLU A 104 -6.39 3.46 13.45
CA GLU A 104 -5.86 4.36 14.48
C GLU A 104 -4.32 4.39 14.50
N SER A 105 -3.72 3.23 14.31
CA SER A 105 -2.28 3.02 14.44
C SER A 105 -1.49 3.60 13.26
N THR A 106 -1.97 3.40 12.03
CA THR A 106 -1.42 4.00 10.80
C THR A 106 -1.72 5.49 10.73
N LYS A 107 -2.92 5.92 11.13
CA LYS A 107 -3.30 7.33 11.22
C LYS A 107 -2.38 8.10 12.17
N LYS A 108 -2.06 7.52 13.34
CA LYS A 108 -1.07 8.09 14.27
C LYS A 108 0.31 8.23 13.63
N ALA A 109 0.76 7.24 12.86
CA ALA A 109 2.04 7.30 12.16
C ALA A 109 2.06 8.41 11.08
N ILE A 110 1.00 8.49 10.26
CA ILE A 110 0.83 9.55 9.25
C ILE A 110 0.81 10.94 9.90
N ASN A 111 0.09 11.10 11.01
CA ASN A 111 0.05 12.36 11.76
C ASN A 111 1.42 12.77 12.34
N LYS A 112 2.32 11.80 12.56
CA LYS A 112 3.72 12.03 12.95
C LYS A 112 4.65 12.27 11.76
N GLY A 113 4.11 12.34 10.54
CA GLY A 113 4.84 12.63 9.31
C GLY A 113 5.32 11.40 8.55
N ALA A 114 4.83 10.20 8.86
CA ALA A 114 5.12 9.01 8.07
C ALA A 114 4.53 9.12 6.66
N ILE A 115 5.27 8.58 5.70
CA ILE A 115 4.93 8.53 4.28
C ILE A 115 4.95 7.06 3.85
N PHE A 116 3.86 6.60 3.24
CA PHE A 116 3.70 5.24 2.77
C PHE A 116 3.74 5.22 1.26
N LYS A 117 4.78 4.59 0.67
CA LYS A 117 4.91 4.46 -0.77
C LYS A 117 4.70 3.01 -1.20
N TYR A 118 3.82 2.79 -2.16
CA TYR A 118 3.56 1.48 -2.74
C TYR A 118 4.09 1.47 -4.16
N MET A 119 5.02 0.56 -4.46
CA MET A 119 5.67 0.45 -5.77
C MET A 119 5.38 -0.92 -6.36
N TYR A 120 4.65 -0.94 -7.48
CA TYR A 120 4.23 -2.16 -8.16
C TYR A 120 5.06 -2.37 -9.43
N ASN A 121 5.56 -3.59 -9.58
CA ASN A 121 6.32 -4.05 -10.73
C ASN A 121 5.67 -5.32 -11.32
N GLU A 122 6.00 -5.66 -12.57
CA GLU A 122 5.75 -6.97 -13.16
C GLU A 122 6.79 -8.00 -12.69
N GLU A 123 6.55 -9.29 -12.96
CA GLU A 123 7.46 -10.41 -12.62
C GLU A 123 8.91 -10.23 -13.13
N ASN A 124 9.09 -9.50 -14.24
CA ASN A 124 10.40 -9.18 -14.82
C ASN A 124 11.05 -7.91 -14.21
N ASN A 125 10.54 -7.41 -13.08
CA ASN A 125 10.91 -6.15 -12.43
C ASN A 125 10.63 -4.88 -13.26
N LYS A 126 9.81 -4.96 -14.31
CA LYS A 126 9.35 -3.78 -15.05
C LYS A 126 8.39 -2.97 -14.18
N TYR A 127 8.69 -1.70 -14.00
CA TYR A 127 7.85 -0.78 -13.24
C TYR A 127 6.46 -0.63 -13.90
N LEU A 128 5.40 -0.73 -13.08
CA LEU A 128 4.02 -0.48 -13.49
C LEU A 128 3.58 0.91 -13.06
N PHE A 129 3.46 1.12 -11.75
CA PHE A 129 3.04 2.38 -11.15
C PHE A 129 3.45 2.44 -9.67
N SER A 130 3.33 3.63 -9.08
CA SER A 130 3.50 3.82 -7.65
C SER A 130 2.70 5.01 -7.17
N PHE A 131 2.16 4.90 -5.97
CA PHE A 131 1.48 6.00 -5.29
C PHE A 131 2.01 6.15 -3.88
N THR A 132 1.78 7.32 -3.31
CA THR A 132 2.21 7.69 -1.96
C THR A 132 1.01 8.17 -1.16
N ILE A 133 0.98 7.83 0.12
CA ILE A 133 -0.02 8.32 1.08
C ILE A 133 0.71 9.02 2.21
N ASP A 134 0.37 10.28 2.43
CA ASP A 134 0.83 11.13 3.52
C ASP A 134 -0.34 11.83 4.24
N SER A 135 -0.02 12.81 5.10
CA SER A 135 -1.03 13.52 5.89
C SER A 135 -1.98 14.37 5.05
N LYS A 136 -1.55 14.85 3.87
CA LYS A 136 -2.41 15.63 2.96
C LYS A 136 -3.48 14.75 2.36
N ASP A 137 -3.14 13.53 1.95
CA ASP A 137 -4.10 12.58 1.39
C ASP A 137 -5.22 12.25 2.39
N CYS A 138 -4.86 12.07 3.67
CA CYS A 138 -5.85 11.87 4.73
C CYS A 138 -6.72 13.11 4.99
N LEU A 139 -6.17 14.31 4.88
CA LEU A 139 -6.93 15.55 5.03
C LEU A 139 -7.88 15.79 3.85
N GLU A 140 -7.49 15.41 2.63
CA GLU A 140 -8.34 15.50 1.44
C GLU A 140 -9.51 14.52 1.52
N MET A 141 -9.27 13.29 1.97
CA MET A 141 -10.32 12.29 2.20
C MET A 141 -11.45 12.82 3.11
N LEU A 142 -11.10 13.50 4.21
CA LEU A 142 -12.09 14.08 5.13
C LEU A 142 -12.92 15.20 4.49
N LYS A 143 -12.39 15.90 3.48
CA LYS A 143 -13.14 16.93 2.75
C LYS A 143 -14.12 16.32 1.76
N ASP A 144 -13.76 15.20 1.13
CA ASP A 144 -14.62 14.48 0.20
C ASP A 144 -15.86 13.89 0.92
N GLU A 145 -15.71 13.42 2.17
CA GLU A 145 -16.81 12.90 3.00
C GLU A 145 -17.77 13.98 3.53
N SER A 146 -17.33 15.24 3.52
CA SER A 146 -18.12 16.39 4.02
C SER A 146 -19.04 17.03 2.98
N LYS A 147 -19.06 16.51 1.74
CA LYS A 147 -19.89 16.96 0.61
C LYS A 147 -21.00 15.96 0.33
#